data_AF-A0A447RBD3-F1
#
_entry.id   AF-A0A447RBD3-F1
#
_cell.length_a   1.000
_cell.length_b   1.000
_cell.length_c   1.000
_cell.angle_alpha   90.00
_cell.angle_beta   90.00
_cell.angle_gamma   90.00
#
_symmetry.space_group_name_H-M   'P 1'
#
loop_
_entity.id
_entity.type
_entity.pdbx_description
1 polymer ?
#
loop_
_entity_poly.entity_id
_entity_poly.type
_entity_poly.pdbx_seq_one_letter_code
_entity_poly.pdbx_strand_id
1 'polypeptide(L)'
;MNDHDFMRYSRQILLGDIAIEGQQKLLNSHVLMVGLGGLGSPAALYLAGAGVGTLTLADDDDVHLSNLQRQILFTTDDIARPKALAAKLRLAQLNPDSELIVLKQRLTGDVLKNAVARADVVLDCTDNMATRQEINVACVALNTPLITASAVGFGGQLMVLTPPWEQGCYRCLWSDDVEPERNCRTAGIVGPVVGVMGALQALEAIKFLSGMETPSGELRLFDGKTSQWRSLALHRASDCPVCGGQHADSVQ
;
A
#
# COMPACT_ATOMS: atom_id res chain seq x y z
N MET A 1 -12.10 -14.51 17.30
CA MET A 1 -10.79 -14.47 18.01
C MET A 1 -10.74 -15.56 19.07
N ASN A 2 -9.66 -16.33 19.15
CA ASN A 2 -9.40 -17.33 20.20
C ASN A 2 -8.39 -16.79 21.26
N ASP A 3 -8.08 -17.57 22.31
CA ASP A 3 -7.15 -17.16 23.37
C ASP A 3 -5.71 -16.91 22.86
N HIS A 4 -5.27 -17.66 21.85
CA HIS A 4 -3.97 -17.48 21.23
C HIS A 4 -3.90 -16.14 20.46
N ASP A 5 -4.95 -15.81 19.71
CA ASP A 5 -5.07 -14.52 19.03
C ASP A 5 -5.07 -13.36 20.05
N PHE A 6 -5.80 -13.50 21.15
CA PHE A 6 -5.85 -12.48 22.21
C PHE A 6 -4.45 -12.19 22.77
N MET A 7 -3.64 -13.23 23.01
CA MET A 7 -2.26 -13.06 23.47
C MET A 7 -1.36 -12.41 22.41
N ARG A 8 -1.45 -12.86 21.15
CA ARG A 8 -0.68 -12.32 20.01
C ARG A 8 -0.95 -10.83 19.81
N TYR A 9 -2.22 -10.42 19.80
CA TYR A 9 -2.65 -9.05 19.50
C TYR A 9 -2.88 -8.20 20.75
N SER A 10 -2.52 -8.70 21.95
CA SER A 10 -2.75 -8.05 23.23
C SER A 10 -2.33 -6.57 23.27
N ARG A 11 -1.21 -6.22 22.63
CA ARG A 11 -0.71 -4.83 22.59
C ARG A 11 -1.58 -3.88 21.78
N GLN A 12 -2.29 -4.37 20.76
CA GLN A 12 -3.23 -3.59 19.95
C GLN A 12 -4.60 -3.55 20.62
N ILE A 13 -5.05 -4.67 21.17
CA ILE A 13 -6.33 -4.78 21.90
C ILE A 13 -6.39 -3.85 23.12
N LEU A 14 -5.24 -3.58 23.77
CA LEU A 14 -5.18 -2.63 24.89
C LEU A 14 -5.42 -1.17 24.49
N LEU A 15 -5.34 -0.82 23.20
CA LEU A 15 -5.58 0.54 22.72
C LEU A 15 -7.09 0.76 22.57
N GLY A 16 -7.65 1.77 23.22
CA GLY A 16 -9.10 2.04 23.18
C GLY A 16 -9.66 2.24 21.77
N ASP A 17 -8.85 2.78 20.84
CA ASP A 17 -9.24 3.02 19.45
C ASP A 17 -9.29 1.73 18.58
N ILE A 18 -8.65 0.64 19.04
CA ILE A 18 -8.69 -0.67 18.37
C ILE A 18 -9.58 -1.62 19.17
N ALA A 19 -9.28 -1.82 20.45
CA ALA A 19 -10.00 -2.73 21.34
C ALA A 19 -10.17 -4.14 20.74
N ILE A 20 -11.15 -4.89 21.22
CA ILE A 20 -11.47 -6.23 20.68
C ILE A 20 -12.17 -6.07 19.33
N GLU A 21 -13.04 -5.06 19.20
CA GLU A 21 -13.87 -4.83 18.02
C GLU A 21 -13.03 -4.49 16.79
N GLY A 22 -12.08 -3.56 16.90
CA GLY A 22 -11.17 -3.18 15.83
C GLY A 22 -10.21 -4.31 15.46
N GLN A 23 -9.72 -5.07 16.44
CA GLN A 23 -8.92 -6.27 16.14
C GLN A 23 -9.73 -7.31 15.35
N GLN A 24 -11.00 -7.52 15.71
CA GLN A 24 -11.87 -8.44 14.99
C GLN A 24 -12.18 -7.94 13.57
N LYS A 25 -12.25 -6.62 13.34
CA LYS A 25 -12.33 -6.07 11.98
C LYS A 25 -11.06 -6.35 11.18
N LEU A 26 -9.87 -6.13 11.75
CA LEU A 26 -8.59 -6.44 11.08
C LEU A 26 -8.54 -7.92 10.65
N LEU A 27 -8.90 -8.83 11.55
CA LEU A 27 -8.97 -10.28 11.27
C LEU A 27 -9.95 -10.65 10.16
N ASN A 28 -10.98 -9.82 9.92
CA ASN A 28 -11.97 -10.03 8.87
C ASN A 28 -11.66 -9.24 7.60
N SER A 29 -10.58 -8.45 7.58
CA SER A 29 -10.25 -7.54 6.48
C SER A 29 -9.33 -8.20 5.44
N HIS A 30 -9.45 -7.73 4.20
CA HIS A 30 -8.61 -8.12 3.07
C HIS A 30 -7.85 -6.90 2.51
N VAL A 31 -6.52 -6.95 2.56
CA VAL A 31 -5.65 -5.96 1.91
C VAL A 31 -5.05 -6.54 0.62
N LEU A 32 -5.18 -5.79 -0.48
CA LEU A 32 -4.41 -6.03 -1.70
C LEU A 32 -3.13 -5.19 -1.66
N MET A 33 -1.97 -5.85 -1.79
CA MET A 33 -0.67 -5.20 -1.90
C MET A 33 -0.12 -5.36 -3.32
N VAL A 34 0.12 -4.24 -4.00
CA VAL A 34 0.72 -4.22 -5.34
C VAL A 34 2.16 -3.71 -5.23
N GLY A 35 3.11 -4.61 -5.41
CA GLY A 35 4.54 -4.38 -5.20
C GLY A 35 5.01 -4.78 -3.80
N LEU A 36 6.09 -5.56 -3.73
CA LEU A 36 6.70 -6.08 -2.49
C LEU A 36 8.14 -5.57 -2.33
N GLY A 37 8.43 -4.41 -2.92
CA GLY A 37 9.71 -3.73 -2.86
C GLY A 37 9.97 -3.01 -1.52
N GLY A 38 10.68 -1.88 -1.57
CA GLY A 38 11.07 -1.14 -0.36
C GLY A 38 9.89 -0.58 0.44
N LEU A 39 8.76 -0.31 -0.24
CA LEU A 39 7.50 0.11 0.36
C LEU A 39 6.71 -1.10 0.88
N GLY A 40 6.50 -2.09 0.01
CA GLY A 40 5.65 -3.25 0.31
C GLY A 40 6.24 -4.18 1.37
N SER A 41 7.57 -4.30 1.45
CA SER A 41 8.26 -5.13 2.45
C SER A 41 7.87 -4.77 3.90
N PRO A 42 8.10 -3.54 4.40
CA PRO A 42 7.68 -3.15 5.74
C PRO A 42 6.16 -3.13 5.89
N ALA A 43 5.42 -2.70 4.85
CA ALA A 43 3.96 -2.66 4.92
C ALA A 43 3.37 -4.06 5.19
N ALA A 44 3.82 -5.07 4.47
CA ALA A 44 3.35 -6.44 4.61
C ALA A 44 3.70 -7.03 5.97
N LEU A 45 4.92 -6.77 6.48
CA LEU A 45 5.35 -7.20 7.81
C LEU A 45 4.43 -6.64 8.90
N TYR A 46 4.13 -5.35 8.85
CA TYR A 46 3.28 -4.71 9.86
C TYR A 46 1.81 -5.16 9.74
N LEU A 47 1.27 -5.30 8.53
CA LEU A 47 -0.11 -5.76 8.34
C LEU A 47 -0.30 -7.22 8.78
N ALA A 48 0.64 -8.11 8.44
CA ALA A 48 0.61 -9.49 8.92
C ALA A 48 0.76 -9.54 10.44
N GLY A 49 1.70 -8.79 11.02
CA GLY A 49 1.88 -8.72 12.47
C GLY A 49 0.67 -8.14 13.22
N ALA A 50 -0.10 -7.26 12.58
CA ALA A 50 -1.34 -6.69 13.11
C ALA A 50 -2.55 -7.62 12.98
N GLY A 51 -2.41 -8.77 12.32
CA GLY A 51 -3.50 -9.72 12.17
C GLY A 51 -4.54 -9.29 11.16
N VAL A 52 -4.12 -8.63 10.07
CA VAL A 52 -4.99 -8.53 8.89
C VAL A 52 -5.33 -9.93 8.41
N GLY A 53 -6.62 -10.22 8.23
CA GLY A 53 -7.15 -11.54 7.92
C GLY A 53 -6.58 -12.13 6.65
N THR A 54 -6.67 -11.37 5.56
CA THR A 54 -6.19 -11.80 4.25
C THR A 54 -5.26 -10.75 3.63
N LEU A 55 -4.08 -11.18 3.19
CA LEU A 55 -3.15 -10.38 2.39
C LEU A 55 -2.98 -11.00 1.01
N THR A 56 -3.36 -10.25 -0.03
CA THR A 56 -2.98 -10.60 -1.41
C THR A 56 -1.70 -9.87 -1.78
N LEU A 57 -0.67 -10.66 -2.07
CA LEU A 57 0.70 -10.22 -2.34
C LEU A 57 0.96 -10.33 -3.84
N ALA A 58 0.96 -9.19 -4.55
CA ALA A 58 1.19 -9.14 -5.98
C ALA A 58 2.55 -8.51 -6.32
N ASP A 59 3.41 -9.29 -6.96
CA ASP A 59 4.71 -8.84 -7.48
C ASP A 59 5.18 -9.84 -8.55
N ASP A 60 5.66 -9.33 -9.69
CA ASP A 60 6.13 -10.13 -10.83
C ASP A 60 7.65 -10.30 -10.87
N ASP A 61 8.37 -9.68 -9.95
CA ASP A 61 9.83 -9.63 -9.95
C ASP A 61 10.44 -10.69 -9.02
N ASP A 62 11.71 -11.00 -9.27
CA ASP A 62 12.51 -11.87 -8.41
C ASP A 62 13.36 -11.03 -7.43
N VAL A 63 13.79 -11.63 -6.33
CA VAL A 63 14.68 -10.97 -5.37
C VAL A 63 16.08 -10.83 -5.98
N HIS A 64 16.62 -9.61 -5.95
CA HIS A 64 17.98 -9.32 -6.40
C HIS A 64 18.87 -8.82 -5.26
N LEU A 65 20.20 -9.02 -5.36
CA LEU A 65 21.17 -8.52 -4.37
C LEU A 65 21.00 -7.00 -4.11
N SER A 66 20.76 -6.21 -5.16
CA SER A 66 20.56 -4.76 -5.09
C SER A 66 19.28 -4.34 -4.34
N ASN A 67 18.39 -5.29 -4.04
CA ASN A 67 17.17 -5.06 -3.30
C ASN A 67 17.41 -5.05 -1.78
N LEU A 68 18.36 -5.86 -1.31
CA LEU A 68 18.50 -6.20 0.11
C LEU A 68 18.86 -5.00 1.01
N GLN A 69 19.36 -3.90 0.44
CA GLN A 69 19.61 -2.66 1.20
C GLN A 69 18.33 -1.98 1.73
N ARG A 70 17.16 -2.27 1.15
CA ARG A 70 15.88 -1.64 1.51
C ARG A 70 14.66 -2.57 1.58
N GLN A 71 14.74 -3.76 0.99
CA GLN A 71 13.64 -4.72 0.97
C GLN A 71 13.81 -5.72 2.11
N ILE A 72 13.52 -5.24 3.32
CA ILE A 72 13.82 -5.90 4.60
C ILE A 72 13.06 -7.22 4.84
N LEU A 73 12.11 -7.55 3.96
CA LEU A 73 11.39 -8.82 4.01
C LEU A 73 12.24 -9.99 3.49
N PHE A 74 13.24 -9.71 2.65
CA PHE A 74 14.06 -10.72 1.97
C PHE A 74 15.46 -10.83 2.55
N THR A 75 16.07 -11.99 2.33
CA THR A 75 17.43 -12.32 2.73
C THR A 75 18.30 -12.67 1.52
N THR A 76 19.60 -12.85 1.72
CA THR A 76 20.52 -13.32 0.67
C THR A 76 20.11 -14.69 0.10
N ASP A 77 19.51 -15.55 0.92
CA ASP A 77 19.08 -16.90 0.51
C ASP A 77 17.84 -16.87 -0.39
N ASP A 78 17.17 -15.71 -0.48
CA ASP A 78 16.00 -15.51 -1.34
C ASP A 78 16.37 -15.02 -2.74
N ILE A 79 17.64 -14.71 -3.03
CA ILE A 79 18.06 -14.23 -4.35
C ILE A 79 17.59 -15.19 -5.46
N ALA A 80 17.07 -14.62 -6.55
CA ALA A 80 16.45 -15.30 -7.70
C ALA A 80 15.15 -16.05 -7.39
N ARG A 81 14.59 -15.93 -6.17
CA ARG A 81 13.22 -16.39 -5.88
C ARG A 81 12.21 -15.30 -6.22
N PRO A 82 11.00 -15.67 -6.65
CA PRO A 82 9.92 -14.70 -6.85
C PRO A 82 9.57 -13.99 -5.55
N LYS A 83 9.53 -12.66 -5.57
CA LYS A 83 9.28 -11.84 -4.38
C LYS A 83 7.98 -12.20 -3.69
N ALA A 84 6.90 -12.40 -4.45
CA ALA A 84 5.61 -12.75 -3.89
C ALA A 84 5.61 -14.10 -3.13
N LEU A 85 6.37 -15.08 -3.62
CA LEU A 85 6.52 -16.37 -2.94
C LEU A 85 7.42 -16.26 -1.70
N ALA A 86 8.57 -15.57 -1.81
CA ALA A 86 9.46 -15.34 -0.67
C ALA A 86 8.77 -14.56 0.45
N ALA A 87 7.97 -13.55 0.08
CA ALA A 87 7.14 -12.77 1.00
C ALA A 87 6.14 -13.67 1.74
N LYS A 88 5.39 -14.51 1.02
CA LYS A 88 4.45 -15.46 1.64
C LYS A 88 5.14 -16.36 2.67
N LEU A 89 6.28 -16.94 2.32
CA LEU A 89 7.03 -17.81 3.24
C LEU A 89 7.43 -17.07 4.51
N ARG A 90 7.94 -15.84 4.38
CA ARG A 90 8.38 -15.04 5.53
C ARG A 90 7.22 -14.56 6.40
N LEU A 91 6.13 -14.13 5.79
CA LEU A 91 4.95 -13.64 6.50
C LEU A 91 4.21 -14.79 7.21
N ALA A 92 4.16 -15.99 6.62
CA ALA A 92 3.58 -17.17 7.28
C ALA A 92 4.36 -17.59 8.54
N GLN A 93 5.69 -17.37 8.56
CA GLN A 93 6.50 -17.58 9.76
C GLN A 93 6.21 -16.53 10.85
N LEU A 94 5.88 -15.31 10.46
CA LEU A 94 5.56 -14.21 11.37
C LEU A 94 4.16 -14.38 11.98
N ASN A 95 3.16 -14.61 11.12
CA ASN A 95 1.78 -14.81 11.51
C ASN A 95 1.14 -15.93 10.65
N PRO A 96 1.06 -17.16 11.16
CA PRO A 96 0.48 -18.29 10.42
C PRO A 96 -1.05 -18.23 10.35
N ASP A 97 -1.69 -17.36 11.13
CA ASP A 97 -3.15 -17.27 11.24
C ASP A 97 -3.76 -16.38 10.14
N SER A 98 -2.94 -15.55 9.47
CA SER A 98 -3.35 -14.75 8.30
C SER A 98 -3.34 -15.58 7.02
N GLU A 99 -4.37 -15.42 6.19
CA GLU A 99 -4.40 -15.97 4.84
C GLU A 99 -3.49 -15.17 3.90
N LEU A 100 -2.56 -15.85 3.23
CA LEU A 100 -1.60 -15.23 2.31
C LEU A 100 -1.81 -15.76 0.88
N ILE A 101 -2.36 -14.90 0.03
CA ILE A 101 -2.64 -15.16 -1.39
C ILE A 101 -1.51 -14.56 -2.22
N VAL A 102 -0.95 -15.33 -3.16
CA VAL A 102 0.17 -14.89 -3.99
C VAL A 102 -0.27 -14.72 -5.43
N LEU A 103 0.05 -13.56 -6.01
CA LEU A 103 -0.09 -13.28 -7.44
C LEU A 103 1.28 -12.97 -8.01
N LYS A 104 1.93 -13.99 -8.61
CA LYS A 104 3.24 -13.85 -9.27
C LYS A 104 3.10 -13.30 -10.70
N GLN A 105 2.45 -12.14 -10.82
CA GLN A 105 2.20 -11.49 -12.11
C GLN A 105 1.97 -10.00 -11.92
N ARG A 106 2.24 -9.23 -12.96
CA ARG A 106 1.89 -7.82 -13.01
C ARG A 106 0.37 -7.73 -13.07
N LEU A 107 -0.24 -6.99 -12.14
CA LEU A 107 -1.67 -6.77 -12.15
C LEU A 107 -2.00 -5.69 -13.18
N THR A 108 -2.73 -6.07 -14.21
CA THR A 108 -3.28 -5.16 -15.24
C THR A 108 -4.67 -5.66 -15.66
N GLY A 109 -5.44 -4.79 -16.32
CA GLY A 109 -6.74 -5.14 -16.91
C GLY A 109 -7.70 -5.82 -15.92
N ASP A 110 -8.38 -6.88 -16.37
CA ASP A 110 -9.37 -7.60 -15.57
C ASP A 110 -8.78 -8.28 -14.34
N VAL A 111 -7.51 -8.69 -14.38
CA VAL A 111 -6.85 -9.29 -13.23
C VAL A 111 -6.72 -8.27 -12.10
N LEU A 112 -6.32 -7.03 -12.43
CA LEU A 112 -6.27 -5.94 -11.47
C LEU A 112 -7.67 -5.59 -10.95
N LYS A 113 -8.65 -5.39 -11.85
CA LYS A 113 -10.05 -5.08 -11.47
C LYS A 113 -10.61 -6.12 -10.50
N ASN A 114 -10.42 -7.41 -10.79
CA ASN A 114 -10.90 -8.50 -9.94
C ASN A 114 -10.19 -8.56 -8.57
N ALA A 115 -8.89 -8.25 -8.52
CA ALA A 115 -8.16 -8.19 -7.25
C ALA A 115 -8.60 -7.01 -6.39
N VAL A 116 -8.78 -5.84 -7.00
CA VAL A 116 -9.26 -4.62 -6.32
C VAL A 116 -10.68 -4.80 -5.78
N ALA A 117 -11.57 -5.44 -6.55
CA ALA A 117 -12.97 -5.66 -6.17
C ALA A 117 -13.16 -6.53 -4.92
N ARG A 118 -12.14 -7.32 -4.53
CA ARG A 118 -12.18 -8.20 -3.36
C ARG A 118 -11.57 -7.56 -2.11
N ALA A 119 -10.72 -6.55 -2.29
CA ALA A 119 -10.00 -5.93 -1.20
C ALA A 119 -10.86 -4.85 -0.52
N ASP A 120 -10.74 -4.74 0.79
CA ASP A 120 -11.31 -3.62 1.56
C ASP A 120 -10.46 -2.36 1.40
N VAL A 121 -9.15 -2.53 1.17
CA VAL A 121 -8.19 -1.45 0.88
C VAL A 121 -7.05 -1.95 0.01
N VAL A 122 -6.58 -1.09 -0.90
CA VAL A 122 -5.44 -1.34 -1.78
C VAL A 122 -4.24 -0.52 -1.33
N LEU A 123 -3.09 -1.16 -1.23
CA LEU A 123 -1.79 -0.52 -1.06
C LEU A 123 -1.03 -0.52 -2.38
N ASP A 124 -0.84 0.66 -2.94
CA ASP A 124 0.09 0.88 -4.05
C ASP A 124 1.50 1.08 -3.50
N CYS A 125 2.31 0.03 -3.64
CA CYS A 125 3.71 -0.03 -3.24
C CYS A 125 4.64 -0.15 -4.46
N THR A 126 4.15 0.25 -5.64
CA THR A 126 4.88 0.17 -6.92
C THR A 126 5.83 1.37 -7.09
N ASP A 127 6.73 1.33 -8.06
CA ASP A 127 7.71 2.40 -8.30
C ASP A 127 7.63 3.02 -9.70
N ASN A 128 6.53 2.79 -10.44
CA ASN A 128 6.30 3.36 -11.77
C ASN A 128 4.91 3.99 -11.90
N MET A 129 4.86 5.18 -12.50
CA MET A 129 3.68 6.02 -12.70
C MET A 129 2.54 5.30 -13.42
N ALA A 130 2.86 4.54 -14.47
CA ALA A 130 1.83 3.84 -15.27
C ALA A 130 1.01 2.86 -14.41
N THR A 131 1.66 2.03 -13.59
CA THR A 131 0.95 1.12 -12.68
C THR A 131 0.15 1.87 -11.61
N ARG A 132 0.69 2.99 -11.08
CA ARG A 132 -0.04 3.82 -10.09
C ARG A 132 -1.34 4.35 -10.66
N GLN A 133 -1.31 4.81 -11.92
CA GLN A 133 -2.48 5.30 -12.62
C GLN A 133 -3.50 4.19 -12.89
N GLU A 134 -3.08 3.01 -13.34
CA GLU A 134 -3.97 1.85 -13.53
C GLU A 134 -4.64 1.42 -12.21
N ILE A 135 -3.88 1.35 -11.11
CA ILE A 135 -4.40 1.04 -9.77
C ILE A 135 -5.43 2.10 -9.36
N ASN A 136 -5.11 3.39 -9.51
CA ASN A 136 -6.00 4.49 -9.19
C ASN A 136 -7.33 4.39 -9.95
N VAL A 137 -7.26 4.16 -11.26
CA VAL A 137 -8.45 3.99 -12.11
C VAL A 137 -9.32 2.84 -11.61
N ALA A 138 -8.72 1.67 -11.34
CA ALA A 138 -9.45 0.51 -10.85
C ALA A 138 -10.09 0.77 -9.48
N CYS A 139 -9.36 1.41 -8.56
CA CYS A 139 -9.85 1.76 -7.22
C CYS A 139 -11.04 2.72 -7.28
N VAL A 140 -10.95 3.78 -8.09
CA VAL A 140 -12.07 4.74 -8.28
C VAL A 140 -13.28 4.05 -8.89
N ALA A 141 -13.10 3.23 -9.92
CA ALA A 141 -14.20 2.54 -10.59
C ALA A 141 -14.95 1.56 -9.68
N LEU A 142 -14.24 0.94 -8.72
CA LEU A 142 -14.78 -0.07 -7.81
C LEU A 142 -15.12 0.48 -6.42
N ASN A 143 -14.90 1.77 -6.19
CA ASN A 143 -15.04 2.40 -4.87
C ASN A 143 -14.23 1.70 -3.77
N THR A 144 -13.03 1.22 -4.12
CA THR A 144 -12.11 0.60 -3.15
C THR A 144 -11.07 1.66 -2.72
N PRO A 145 -10.93 1.95 -1.42
CA PRO A 145 -9.90 2.85 -0.89
C PRO A 145 -8.48 2.51 -1.37
N LEU A 146 -7.69 3.55 -1.65
CA LEU A 146 -6.31 3.45 -2.11
C LEU A 146 -5.37 4.21 -1.18
N ILE A 147 -4.34 3.52 -0.69
CA ILE A 147 -3.22 4.11 0.04
C ILE A 147 -1.97 3.98 -0.84
N THR A 148 -1.50 5.11 -1.34
CA THR A 148 -0.36 5.18 -2.27
C THR A 148 0.79 5.96 -1.66
N ALA A 149 2.01 5.43 -1.80
CA ALA A 149 3.21 6.11 -1.35
C ALA A 149 4.34 5.98 -2.37
N SER A 150 5.29 6.90 -2.35
CA SER A 150 6.50 6.88 -3.18
C SER A 150 7.69 7.38 -2.38
N ALA A 151 8.91 7.02 -2.81
CA ALA A 151 10.11 7.56 -2.20
C ALA A 151 11.28 7.58 -3.19
N VAL A 152 12.01 8.70 -3.26
CA VAL A 152 13.19 8.86 -4.13
C VAL A 152 14.27 9.64 -3.37
N GLY A 153 15.51 9.14 -3.37
CA GLY A 153 16.62 9.75 -2.64
C GLY A 153 16.33 9.85 -1.13
N PHE A 154 16.03 11.06 -0.66
CA PHE A 154 15.62 11.35 0.72
C PHE A 154 14.17 11.83 0.83
N GLY A 155 13.45 11.95 -0.29
CA GLY A 155 12.05 12.38 -0.30
C GLY A 155 11.11 11.19 -0.18
N GLY A 156 10.03 11.36 0.57
CA GLY A 156 8.91 10.43 0.65
C GLY A 156 7.58 11.14 0.43
N GLN A 157 6.61 10.45 -0.13
CA GLN A 157 5.25 10.94 -0.34
C GLN A 157 4.23 9.88 0.05
N LEU A 158 3.10 10.30 0.62
CA LEU A 158 2.01 9.42 1.02
C LEU A 158 0.66 10.12 0.84
N MET A 159 -0.32 9.39 0.30
CA MET A 159 -1.71 9.82 0.15
C MET A 159 -2.66 8.70 0.55
N VAL A 160 -3.76 9.08 1.19
CA VAL A 160 -4.91 8.21 1.47
C VAL A 160 -6.10 8.76 0.68
N LEU A 161 -6.59 7.96 -0.25
CA LEU A 161 -7.66 8.31 -1.18
C LEU A 161 -8.84 7.37 -0.94
N THR A 162 -9.98 7.94 -0.54
CA THR A 162 -11.16 7.17 -0.12
C THR A 162 -12.40 7.61 -0.93
N PRO A 163 -13.36 6.70 -1.18
CA PRO A 163 -14.70 7.08 -1.58
C PRO A 163 -15.32 8.04 -0.54
N PRO A 164 -16.14 9.04 -0.95
CA PRO A 164 -16.65 9.29 -2.30
C PRO A 164 -15.72 10.16 -3.17
N TRP A 165 -14.40 10.14 -2.93
CA TRP A 165 -13.39 10.83 -3.74
C TRP A 165 -13.52 12.36 -3.67
N GLU A 166 -13.89 12.88 -2.50
CA GLU A 166 -14.23 14.29 -2.30
C GLU A 166 -13.05 15.22 -2.63
N GLN A 167 -11.83 14.86 -2.22
CA GLN A 167 -10.61 15.61 -2.50
C GLN A 167 -9.91 15.19 -3.81
N GLY A 168 -10.57 14.34 -4.61
CA GLY A 168 -10.06 13.85 -5.89
C GLY A 168 -9.37 12.49 -5.80
N CYS A 169 -8.77 12.09 -6.91
CA CYS A 169 -8.01 10.84 -7.03
C CYS A 169 -6.56 11.15 -7.42
N TYR A 170 -5.72 10.13 -7.59
CA TYR A 170 -4.31 10.31 -7.95
C TYR A 170 -4.13 11.12 -9.26
N ARG A 171 -4.98 10.86 -10.26
CA ARG A 171 -5.01 11.58 -11.54
C ARG A 171 -5.33 13.08 -11.40
N CYS A 172 -6.02 13.50 -10.33
CA CYS A 172 -6.27 14.93 -10.08
C CYS A 172 -4.98 15.69 -9.74
N LEU A 173 -4.04 15.03 -9.06
CA LEU A 173 -2.75 15.62 -8.70
C LEU A 173 -1.75 15.49 -9.84
N TRP A 174 -1.73 14.33 -10.50
CA TRP A 174 -0.80 14.02 -11.60
C TRP A 174 -1.60 13.73 -12.86
N SER A 175 -1.81 14.76 -13.68
CA SER A 175 -2.63 14.69 -14.90
C SER A 175 -2.01 13.79 -15.97
N ASP A 176 -0.69 13.81 -16.09
CA ASP A 176 0.02 13.18 -17.20
C ASP A 176 0.66 11.86 -16.76
N ASP A 177 0.82 10.92 -17.70
CA ASP A 177 1.52 9.64 -17.46
C ASP A 177 3.06 9.78 -17.53
N VAL A 178 3.57 11.01 -17.56
CA VAL A 178 4.99 11.29 -17.71
C VAL A 178 5.72 10.90 -16.43
N GLU A 179 6.64 9.95 -16.56
CA GLU A 179 7.56 9.59 -15.48
C GLU A 179 8.45 10.79 -15.11
N PRO A 180 8.62 11.09 -13.81
CA PRO A 180 9.59 12.10 -13.39
C PRO A 180 11.00 11.73 -13.86
N GLU A 181 11.78 12.71 -14.35
CA GLU A 181 13.17 12.50 -14.81
C GLU A 181 14.07 11.86 -13.73
N ARG A 182 13.74 12.06 -12.45
CA ARG A 182 14.40 11.42 -11.30
C ARG A 182 13.46 10.43 -10.64
N ASN A 183 13.74 9.15 -10.81
CA ASN A 183 13.03 8.05 -10.18
C ASN A 183 13.96 7.23 -9.27
N CYS A 184 13.41 6.22 -8.57
CA CYS A 184 14.16 5.36 -7.66
C CYS A 184 15.41 4.74 -8.30
N ARG A 185 15.35 4.41 -9.60
CA ARG A 185 16.41 3.73 -10.33
C ARG A 185 17.51 4.69 -10.76
N THR A 186 17.16 5.92 -11.12
CA THR A 186 18.12 6.92 -11.63
C THR A 186 18.73 7.80 -10.54
N ALA A 187 18.03 8.02 -9.43
CA ALA A 187 18.48 8.88 -8.33
C ALA A 187 18.94 8.11 -7.08
N GLY A 188 18.67 6.80 -7.01
CA GLY A 188 18.88 5.99 -5.80
C GLY A 188 17.84 6.28 -4.71
N ILE A 189 17.92 5.52 -3.61
CA ILE A 189 16.97 5.62 -2.50
C ILE A 189 17.60 5.15 -1.18
N VAL A 190 17.39 5.91 -0.11
CA VAL A 190 17.79 5.58 1.25
C VAL A 190 16.77 4.62 1.87
N GLY A 191 17.23 3.43 2.30
CA GLY A 191 16.38 2.37 2.85
C GLY A 191 15.39 2.83 3.93
N PRO A 192 15.83 3.55 4.98
CA PRO A 192 14.94 4.10 5.99
C PRO A 192 13.84 5.04 5.46
N VAL A 193 14.10 5.82 4.41
CA VAL A 193 13.11 6.77 3.87
C VAL A 193 11.95 6.02 3.23
N VAL A 194 12.25 5.04 2.37
CA VAL A 194 11.21 4.19 1.77
C VAL A 194 10.57 3.29 2.83
N GLY A 195 11.34 2.87 3.84
CA GLY A 195 10.86 2.08 4.97
C GLY A 195 9.78 2.81 5.78
N VAL A 196 10.01 4.08 6.11
CA VAL A 196 9.03 4.93 6.81
C VAL A 196 7.77 5.10 5.98
N MET A 197 7.87 5.32 4.67
CA MET A 197 6.70 5.44 3.79
C MET A 197 5.86 4.15 3.80
N GLY A 198 6.48 2.98 3.67
CA GLY A 198 5.77 1.70 3.70
C GLY A 198 5.15 1.39 5.07
N ALA A 199 5.85 1.68 6.16
CA ALA A 199 5.30 1.55 7.51
C ALA A 199 4.08 2.46 7.73
N LEU A 200 4.11 3.68 7.19
CA LEU A 200 2.96 4.58 7.24
C LEU A 200 1.81 4.08 6.36
N GLN A 201 2.06 3.48 5.19
CA GLN A 201 0.98 2.85 4.41
C GLN A 201 0.24 1.79 5.24
N ALA A 202 0.97 0.94 5.97
CA ALA A 202 0.36 -0.04 6.86
C ALA A 202 -0.41 0.60 8.02
N LEU A 203 0.14 1.66 8.63
CA LEU A 203 -0.56 2.40 9.68
C LEU A 203 -1.89 2.98 9.19
N GLU A 204 -1.92 3.59 8.02
CA GLU A 204 -3.15 4.13 7.43
C GLU A 204 -4.18 3.03 7.13
N ALA A 205 -3.73 1.87 6.65
CA ALA A 205 -4.61 0.72 6.44
C ALA A 205 -5.18 0.20 7.77
N ILE A 206 -4.35 0.07 8.81
CA ILE A 206 -4.82 -0.38 10.13
C ILE A 206 -5.88 0.57 10.68
N LYS A 207 -5.63 1.89 10.65
CA LYS A 207 -6.62 2.88 11.10
C LYS A 207 -7.92 2.78 10.31
N PHE A 208 -7.82 2.70 8.98
CA PHE A 208 -9.00 2.58 8.12
C PHE A 208 -9.82 1.32 8.44
N LEU A 209 -9.16 0.16 8.51
CA LEU A 209 -9.82 -1.14 8.70
C LEU A 209 -10.36 -1.35 10.12
N SER A 210 -9.71 -0.80 11.15
CA SER A 210 -10.24 -0.84 12.52
C SER A 210 -11.43 0.12 12.71
N GLY A 211 -11.65 1.04 11.76
CA GLY A 211 -12.71 2.05 11.80
C GLY A 211 -12.32 3.30 12.59
N MET A 212 -11.03 3.56 12.74
CA MET A 212 -10.53 4.83 13.26
C MET A 212 -10.69 5.93 12.20
N GLU A 213 -10.91 7.16 12.68
CA GLU A 213 -10.89 8.31 11.80
C GLU A 213 -9.50 8.48 11.17
N THR A 214 -9.48 8.54 9.85
CA THR A 214 -8.24 8.63 9.08
C THR A 214 -8.29 9.90 8.24
N PRO A 215 -7.39 10.88 8.48
CA PRO A 215 -7.28 12.04 7.62
C PRO A 215 -7.04 11.61 6.17
N SER A 216 -7.99 11.92 5.29
CA SER A 216 -7.91 11.70 3.86
C SER A 216 -7.78 13.04 3.13
N GLY A 217 -7.37 12.99 1.86
CA GLY A 217 -7.35 14.19 1.02
C GLY A 217 -6.18 15.14 1.31
N GLU A 218 -5.09 14.64 1.88
CA GLU A 218 -3.82 15.34 1.95
C GLU A 218 -2.69 14.55 1.27
N LEU A 219 -1.77 15.29 0.66
CA LEU A 219 -0.45 14.80 0.26
C LEU A 219 0.53 15.09 1.40
N ARG A 220 1.00 14.03 2.06
CA ARG A 220 2.07 14.12 3.06
C ARG A 220 3.42 13.96 2.38
N LEU A 221 4.30 14.91 2.61
CA LEU A 221 5.65 14.97 2.10
C LEU A 221 6.64 14.84 3.26
N PHE A 222 7.61 13.95 3.11
CA PHE A 222 8.72 13.77 4.03
C PHE A 222 10.04 14.16 3.35
N ASP A 223 10.81 15.01 4.00
CA ASP A 223 12.20 15.28 3.63
C ASP A 223 13.14 14.67 4.68
N GLY A 224 13.72 13.52 4.33
CA GLY A 224 14.67 12.80 5.17
C GLY A 224 16.03 13.47 5.34
N LYS A 225 16.38 14.53 4.58
CA LYS A 225 17.60 15.30 4.83
C LYS A 225 17.41 16.26 6.00
N THR A 226 16.26 16.93 6.02
CA THR A 226 15.92 17.94 7.04
C THR A 226 15.09 17.36 8.18
N SER A 227 14.63 16.11 8.05
CA SER A 227 13.68 15.45 8.96
C SER A 227 12.37 16.21 9.13
N GLN A 228 11.91 16.89 8.06
CA GLN A 228 10.70 17.71 8.08
C GLN A 228 9.53 17.02 7.37
N TRP A 229 8.33 17.32 7.87
CA TRP A 229 7.06 16.91 7.28
C TRP A 229 6.30 18.13 6.78
N ARG A 230 5.59 17.95 5.66
CA ARG A 230 4.63 18.94 5.13
C ARG A 230 3.38 18.20 4.68
N SER A 231 2.22 18.80 4.95
CA SER A 231 0.94 18.35 4.40
C SER A 231 0.42 19.39 3.42
N LEU A 232 -0.05 18.94 2.26
CA LEU A 232 -0.71 19.77 1.26
C LEU A 232 -2.14 19.25 1.07
N ALA A 233 -3.13 20.14 1.15
CA ALA A 233 -4.50 19.78 0.87
C ALA A 233 -4.65 19.38 -0.61
N LEU A 234 -5.33 18.27 -0.86
CA LEU A 234 -5.69 17.84 -2.20
C LEU A 234 -7.02 18.50 -2.62
N HIS A 235 -7.12 18.80 -3.90
CA HIS A 235 -8.34 19.30 -4.51
C HIS A 235 -8.66 18.47 -5.75
N ARG A 236 -9.94 18.11 -5.87
CA ARG A 236 -10.45 17.41 -7.04
C ARG A 236 -10.39 18.33 -8.25
N ALA A 237 -9.76 17.87 -9.32
CA ALA A 237 -9.83 18.51 -10.63
C ALA A 237 -11.21 18.26 -11.25
N SER A 238 -11.90 19.33 -11.68
CA SER A 238 -13.26 19.26 -12.22
C SER A 238 -13.36 18.50 -13.54
N ASP A 239 -12.29 18.50 -14.33
CA ASP A 239 -12.14 17.84 -15.62
C ASP A 239 -11.44 16.48 -15.55
N CYS A 240 -11.22 15.94 -14.33
CA CYS A 240 -10.50 14.68 -14.17
C CYS A 240 -11.20 13.53 -14.92
N PRO A 241 -10.51 12.82 -15.83
CA PRO A 241 -11.09 11.74 -16.63
C PRO A 241 -11.33 10.45 -15.84
N VAL A 242 -11.10 10.47 -14.52
CA VAL A 242 -11.27 9.30 -13.65
C VAL A 242 -12.36 9.55 -12.62
N CYS A 243 -12.27 10.64 -11.85
CA CYS A 243 -13.25 10.94 -10.82
C CYS A 243 -14.13 12.17 -11.13
N GLY A 244 -14.00 12.85 -12.28
CA GLY A 244 -14.73 14.09 -12.64
C GLY A 244 -16.22 13.92 -13.00
N GLY A 245 -16.73 12.69 -13.11
CA GLY A 245 -18.15 12.39 -13.30
C GLY A 245 -18.66 12.51 -14.75
N GLN A 246 -18.55 13.68 -15.40
CA GLN A 246 -19.13 13.90 -16.74
C GLN A 246 -18.24 13.41 -17.91
N HIS A 247 -16.93 13.29 -17.69
CA HIS A 247 -15.93 12.77 -18.65
C HIS A 247 -15.09 11.63 -18.05
N ALA A 248 -15.57 11.02 -16.96
CA ALA A 248 -14.89 9.87 -16.38
C ALA A 248 -15.08 8.69 -17.34
N ASP A 249 -14.11 8.44 -18.21
CA ASP A 249 -14.18 7.34 -19.16
C ASP A 249 -14.39 6.05 -18.35
N SER A 250 -15.56 5.43 -18.55
CA SER A 250 -15.85 4.09 -18.07
C SER A 250 -14.87 3.17 -18.76
N VAL A 251 -13.74 2.91 -18.10
CA VAL A 251 -12.62 2.13 -18.62
C VAL A 251 -13.13 0.77 -19.08
N GLN A 252 -13.28 0.64 -20.41
CA GLN A 252 -13.45 -0.63 -21.10
C GLN A 252 -12.20 -1.47 -20.83
#